data_AF-A0A7S0TZ47-F1
#
_entry.id   AF-A0A7S0TZ47-F1
#
_cell.length_a   1.000
_cell.length_b   1.000
_cell.length_c   1.000
_cell.angle_alpha   90.00
_cell.angle_beta   90.00
_cell.angle_gamma   90.00
#
_symmetry.space_group_name_H-M   'P 1'
#
loop_
_entity.id
_entity.type
_entity.pdbx_description
1 polymer ?
#
loop_
_entity_poly.entity_id
_entity_poly.type
_entity_poly.pdbx_seq_one_letter_code
_entity_poly.pdbx_strand_id
1 'polypeptide(L)'
;ARTTWGGGAPPTGCGSWKDDVLCRDTVIIPAGQTVLLDVSPPRFFLVLVQGTLVFDRRDIHLQASYIMVNQGTLQIGTEQEPFMQQAEITLYGNPDDTDLPTFGSKVIACYKCRLDMHGAPQVSWAHLA
;
A
#
# COMPACT_ATOMS: atom_id res chain seq x y z
N ALA A 1 16.26 -15.64 1.47
CA ALA A 1 15.44 -15.32 2.64
C ALA A 1 14.43 -14.25 2.24
N ARG A 2 13.12 -14.46 2.44
CA ARG A 2 12.13 -13.38 2.30
C ARG A 2 12.30 -12.48 3.52
N THR A 3 12.81 -11.27 3.34
CA THR A 3 13.00 -10.32 4.43
C THR A 3 11.86 -9.33 4.45
N THR A 4 11.28 -9.09 5.62
CA THR A 4 10.03 -8.34 5.82
C THR A 4 10.21 -6.85 5.57
N TRP A 5 11.36 -6.28 5.97
CA TRP A 5 11.75 -4.88 5.71
C TRP A 5 13.23 -4.76 5.32
N GLY A 6 13.69 -5.62 4.41
CA GLY A 6 15.13 -5.72 4.12
C GLY A 6 15.97 -6.27 5.29
N GLY A 7 15.32 -6.92 6.26
CA GLY A 7 15.96 -7.57 7.42
C GLY A 7 15.89 -6.77 8.72
N GLY A 8 15.31 -5.56 8.68
CA GLY A 8 15.09 -4.72 9.86
C GLY A 8 13.70 -4.86 10.48
N ALA A 9 13.50 -4.15 11.60
CA ALA A 9 12.16 -3.90 12.13
C ALA A 9 11.35 -3.02 11.16
N PRO A 10 10.00 -3.05 11.22
CA PRO A 10 9.17 -2.13 10.48
C PRO A 10 9.55 -0.68 10.79
N PRO A 11 9.50 0.23 9.79
CA PRO A 11 9.78 1.64 10.03
C PRO A 11 8.81 2.22 11.06
N THR A 12 9.33 3.09 11.93
CA THR A 12 8.50 3.99 12.73
C THR A 12 7.78 4.95 11.77
N GLY A 13 6.51 5.19 12.03
CA GLY A 13 5.68 6.11 11.24
C GLY A 13 4.88 7.02 12.15
N CYS A 14 3.89 7.67 11.56
CA CYS A 14 3.04 8.62 12.23
C CYS A 14 2.17 8.01 13.34
N GLY A 15 1.76 8.86 14.27
CA GLY A 15 0.71 8.57 15.23
C GLY A 15 -0.68 8.52 14.59
N SER A 16 -1.70 8.43 15.47
CA SER A 16 -3.10 8.41 15.06
C SER A 16 -3.43 9.63 14.20
N TRP A 17 -4.40 9.49 13.27
CA TRP A 17 -4.80 10.64 12.44
C TRP A 17 -5.35 11.81 13.27
N LYS A 18 -6.01 11.54 14.40
CA LYS A 18 -6.60 12.59 15.24
C LYS A 18 -5.55 13.37 16.04
N ASP A 19 -4.52 12.66 16.52
CA ASP A 19 -3.53 13.23 17.43
C ASP A 19 -2.30 13.76 16.70
N ASP A 20 -2.07 13.32 15.45
CA ASP A 20 -0.85 13.58 14.69
C ASP A 20 -1.12 13.93 13.21
N VAL A 21 -2.13 14.77 12.95
CA VAL A 21 -2.60 15.14 11.59
C VAL A 21 -1.46 15.59 10.67
N LEU A 22 -0.48 16.34 11.22
CA LEU A 22 0.58 16.99 10.44
C LEU A 22 1.80 16.12 10.15
N CYS A 23 1.84 14.88 10.64
CA CYS A 23 2.99 14.00 10.42
C CYS A 23 3.28 13.77 8.93
N ARG A 24 4.59 13.74 8.62
CA ARG A 24 5.12 13.59 7.26
C ARG A 24 6.03 12.37 7.08
N ASP A 25 6.00 11.43 8.03
CA ASP A 25 6.83 10.24 7.98
C ASP A 25 6.52 9.42 6.73
N THR A 26 7.56 9.06 6.02
CA THR A 26 7.47 8.48 4.68
C THR A 26 8.31 7.21 4.64
N VAL A 27 7.80 6.18 3.98
CA VAL A 27 8.55 4.95 3.71
C VAL A 27 8.81 4.83 2.21
N ILE A 28 10.05 4.48 1.87
CA ILE A 28 10.48 4.28 0.48
C ILE A 28 10.97 2.84 0.34
N ILE A 29 10.42 2.13 -0.64
CA ILE A 29 10.87 0.80 -1.04
C ILE A 29 11.65 1.00 -2.35
N PRO A 30 12.99 1.03 -2.31
CA PRO A 30 13.81 1.37 -3.47
C PRO A 30 13.77 0.28 -4.53
N ALA A 31 14.13 0.66 -5.77
CA ALA A 31 14.27 -0.28 -6.87
C ALA A 31 15.25 -1.42 -6.52
N GLY A 32 14.92 -2.65 -6.95
CA GLY A 32 15.70 -3.84 -6.64
C GLY A 32 15.45 -4.45 -5.26
N GLN A 33 14.69 -3.77 -4.38
CA GLN A 33 14.30 -4.33 -3.09
C GLN A 33 12.90 -4.94 -3.14
N THR A 34 12.73 -6.10 -2.52
CA THR A 34 11.43 -6.72 -2.26
C THR A 34 11.15 -6.71 -0.76
N VAL A 35 10.01 -6.14 -0.38
CA VAL A 35 9.52 -6.01 0.99
C VAL A 35 8.27 -6.88 1.11
N LEU A 36 8.29 -7.80 2.08
CA LEU A 36 7.12 -8.58 2.48
C LEU A 36 6.45 -7.87 3.65
N LEU A 37 5.29 -7.26 3.41
CA LEU A 37 4.47 -6.66 4.44
C LEU A 37 3.80 -7.79 5.23
N ASP A 38 4.29 -8.07 6.43
CA ASP A 38 3.85 -9.18 7.30
C ASP A 38 3.28 -8.71 8.65
N VAL A 39 3.16 -7.41 8.81
CA VAL A 39 2.55 -6.74 9.96
C VAL A 39 1.79 -5.52 9.46
N SER A 40 0.79 -5.07 10.22
CA SER A 40 0.15 -3.77 10.01
C SER A 40 1.09 -2.66 10.48
N PRO A 41 1.69 -1.86 9.59
CA PRO A 41 2.59 -0.79 10.00
C PRO A 41 1.80 0.39 10.62
N PRO A 42 2.50 1.32 11.27
CA PRO A 42 1.91 2.62 11.61
C PRO A 42 1.46 3.37 10.35
N ARG A 43 0.73 4.46 10.54
CA ARG A 43 0.32 5.34 9.44
C ARG A 43 1.53 6.03 8.84
N PHE A 44 1.55 6.19 7.52
CA PHE A 44 2.53 7.03 6.84
C PHE A 44 1.87 8.25 6.19
N PHE A 45 2.65 9.29 5.94
CA PHE A 45 2.26 10.32 5.00
C PHE A 45 2.34 9.79 3.57
N LEU A 46 3.49 9.21 3.20
CA LEU A 46 3.72 8.65 1.87
C LEU A 46 4.32 7.23 1.97
N VAL A 47 3.76 6.30 1.20
CA VAL A 47 4.39 5.02 0.85
C VAL A 47 4.82 5.09 -0.60
N LEU A 48 6.13 5.21 -0.84
CA LEU A 48 6.69 5.24 -2.18
C LEU A 48 7.29 3.87 -2.54
N VAL A 49 6.72 3.21 -3.54
CA VAL A 49 7.14 1.89 -4.00
C VAL A 49 7.81 2.00 -5.36
N GLN A 50 9.13 1.87 -5.38
CA GLN A 50 9.97 1.78 -6.59
C GLN A 50 10.51 0.36 -6.81
N GLY A 51 10.59 -0.45 -5.76
CA GLY A 51 10.84 -1.89 -5.81
C GLY A 51 9.56 -2.70 -5.82
N THR A 52 9.46 -3.69 -4.94
CA THR A 52 8.29 -4.57 -4.82
C THR A 52 7.78 -4.60 -3.38
N LEU A 53 6.50 -4.28 -3.19
CA LEU A 53 5.77 -4.47 -1.94
C LEU A 53 4.77 -5.62 -2.11
N VAL A 54 4.91 -6.66 -1.30
CA VAL A 54 4.02 -7.84 -1.32
C VAL A 54 3.34 -7.99 0.02
N PHE A 55 2.02 -8.15 0.04
CA PHE A 55 1.28 -8.45 1.26
C PHE A 55 1.42 -9.94 1.62
N ASP A 56 1.79 -10.23 2.86
CA ASP A 56 1.79 -11.58 3.40
C ASP A 56 0.36 -12.10 3.58
N ARG A 57 0.20 -13.43 3.64
CA ARG A 57 -1.10 -14.12 3.69
C ARG A 57 -1.75 -14.07 5.08
N ARG A 58 -2.01 -12.87 5.57
CA ARG A 58 -2.64 -12.58 6.88
C ARG A 58 -3.44 -11.29 6.80
N ASP A 59 -4.20 -10.99 7.86
CA ASP A 59 -4.91 -9.72 7.93
C ASP A 59 -3.91 -8.58 8.13
N ILE A 60 -3.95 -7.60 7.23
CA ILE A 60 -2.99 -6.48 7.19
C ILE A 60 -3.75 -5.18 6.95
N HIS A 61 -3.41 -4.18 7.77
CA HIS A 61 -3.90 -2.82 7.64
C HIS A 61 -2.77 -1.88 7.23
N LEU A 62 -2.84 -1.34 6.02
CA LEU A 62 -1.92 -0.32 5.53
C LEU A 62 -2.59 1.05 5.57
N GLN A 63 -1.93 1.99 6.24
CA GLN A 63 -2.45 3.33 6.50
C GLN A 63 -1.52 4.37 5.88
N ALA A 64 -2.04 5.24 5.01
CA ALA A 64 -1.24 6.31 4.41
C ALA A 64 -2.04 7.54 3.99
N SER A 65 -1.43 8.69 3.73
CA SER A 65 -2.08 9.75 2.96
C SER A 65 -1.92 9.52 1.44
N TYR A 66 -0.75 9.07 1.03
CA TYR A 66 -0.44 8.73 -0.35
C TYR A 66 0.22 7.36 -0.43
N ILE A 67 -0.21 6.54 -1.39
CA ILE A 67 0.51 5.34 -1.81
C ILE A 67 0.88 5.54 -3.28
N MET A 68 2.16 5.67 -3.58
CA MET A 68 2.65 5.89 -4.94
C MET A 68 3.51 4.71 -5.37
N VAL A 69 3.09 4.01 -6.41
CA VAL A 69 3.88 2.97 -7.06
C VAL A 69 4.49 3.56 -8.33
N ASN A 70 5.80 3.78 -8.32
CA ASN A 70 6.53 4.45 -9.40
C ASN A 70 7.57 3.48 -9.99
N GLN A 71 7.27 2.90 -11.14
CA GLN A 71 8.09 1.87 -11.80
C GLN A 71 8.31 0.60 -10.95
N GLY A 72 7.55 0.47 -9.85
CA GLY A 72 7.59 -0.67 -8.94
C GLY A 72 6.39 -1.59 -9.08
N THR A 73 6.21 -2.45 -8.08
CA THR A 73 5.09 -3.37 -7.97
C THR A 73 4.49 -3.33 -6.57
N LEU A 74 3.16 -3.23 -6.49
CA LEU A 74 2.38 -3.50 -5.28
C LEU A 74 1.48 -4.70 -5.57
N GLN A 75 1.61 -5.75 -4.74
CA GLN A 75 0.91 -7.01 -4.94
C GLN A 75 0.13 -7.43 -3.67
N ILE A 76 -1.17 -7.63 -3.85
CA ILE A 76 -2.13 -8.18 -2.88
C ILE A 76 -2.78 -9.40 -3.53
N GLY A 77 -2.20 -10.58 -3.28
CA GLY A 77 -2.58 -11.80 -3.99
C GLY A 77 -2.17 -11.80 -5.46
N THR A 78 -2.48 -12.89 -6.15
CA THR A 78 -2.29 -13.05 -7.60
C THR A 78 -3.52 -13.72 -8.19
N GLU A 79 -3.62 -13.77 -9.51
CA GLU A 79 -4.70 -14.50 -10.19
C GLU A 79 -4.71 -16.00 -9.81
N GLN A 80 -3.54 -16.65 -9.78
CA GLN A 80 -3.44 -18.08 -9.45
C GLN A 80 -3.62 -18.34 -7.94
N GLU A 81 -3.22 -17.38 -7.11
CA GLU A 81 -3.35 -17.45 -5.66
C GLU A 81 -3.99 -16.18 -5.10
N PRO A 82 -5.32 -16.07 -5.10
CA PRO A 82 -6.02 -14.89 -4.59
C PRO A 82 -5.76 -14.64 -3.11
N PHE A 83 -5.87 -13.38 -2.68
CA PHE A 83 -5.76 -12.96 -1.29
C PHE A 83 -7.06 -13.30 -0.56
N MET A 84 -6.99 -14.27 0.34
CA MET A 84 -8.15 -14.79 1.08
C MET A 84 -8.33 -14.13 2.45
N GLN A 85 -7.31 -13.41 2.90
CA GLN A 85 -7.31 -12.66 4.16
C GLN A 85 -7.85 -11.24 3.95
N GLN A 86 -7.97 -10.47 5.03
CA GLN A 86 -8.40 -9.07 4.94
C GLN A 86 -7.21 -8.14 4.70
N ALA A 87 -7.14 -7.56 3.50
CA ALA A 87 -6.26 -6.43 3.22
C ALA A 87 -7.05 -5.13 3.36
N GLU A 88 -6.83 -4.39 4.44
CA GLU A 88 -7.43 -3.07 4.64
C GLU A 88 -6.43 -1.98 4.25
N ILE A 89 -6.86 -1.04 3.41
CA ILE A 89 -6.08 0.15 3.06
C ILE A 89 -6.89 1.38 3.46
N THR A 90 -6.39 2.16 4.42
CA THR A 90 -6.97 3.44 4.79
C THR A 90 -6.12 4.58 4.24
N LEU A 91 -6.74 5.37 3.37
CA LEU A 91 -6.16 6.62 2.90
C LEU A 91 -6.68 7.80 3.71
N TYR A 92 -5.78 8.64 4.21
CA TYR A 92 -6.08 9.87 4.95
C TYR A 92 -5.88 11.10 4.07
N GLY A 93 -6.71 12.11 4.26
CA GLY A 93 -6.49 13.41 3.63
C GLY A 93 -7.59 14.41 3.95
N ASN A 94 -7.30 15.68 3.71
CA ASN A 94 -8.20 16.82 3.82
C ASN A 94 -8.44 17.45 2.43
N PRO A 95 -9.53 18.21 2.24
CA PRO A 95 -9.81 18.89 0.98
C PRO A 95 -8.71 19.85 0.50
N ASP A 96 -7.93 20.40 1.44
CA ASP A 96 -6.86 21.37 1.14
C ASP A 96 -5.47 20.71 1.00
N ASP A 97 -5.40 19.37 1.05
CA ASP A 97 -4.14 18.66 0.92
C ASP A 97 -3.55 18.81 -0.49
N THR A 98 -2.23 18.84 -0.57
CA THR A 98 -1.54 19.04 -1.85
C THR A 98 -1.74 17.84 -2.77
N ASP A 99 -2.16 18.11 -4.00
CA ASP A 99 -2.29 17.07 -5.02
C ASP A 99 -0.91 16.55 -5.46
N LEU A 100 -0.81 15.24 -5.62
CA LEU A 100 0.24 14.68 -6.48
C LEU A 100 -0.08 15.07 -7.92
N PRO A 101 0.87 15.64 -8.70
CA PRO A 101 0.62 15.98 -10.09
C PRO A 101 0.03 14.80 -10.84
N THR A 102 -1.05 15.03 -11.60
CA THR A 102 -1.80 14.02 -12.38
C THR A 102 -2.64 13.03 -11.56
N PHE A 103 -2.34 12.79 -10.28
CA PHE A 103 -3.03 11.77 -9.49
C PHE A 103 -4.04 12.34 -8.49
N GLY A 104 -3.83 13.55 -7.98
CA GLY A 104 -4.68 14.18 -6.96
C GLY A 104 -4.22 13.93 -5.53
N SER A 105 -5.08 14.29 -4.57
CA SER A 105 -4.89 14.11 -3.12
C SER A 105 -5.60 12.84 -2.63
N LYS A 106 -5.04 12.17 -1.61
CA LYS A 106 -5.58 10.93 -1.00
C LYS A 106 -5.75 9.78 -2.00
N VAL A 107 -4.63 9.22 -2.49
CA VAL A 107 -4.63 8.28 -3.62
C VAL A 107 -3.75 7.04 -3.45
N ILE A 108 -4.13 5.96 -4.16
CA ILE A 108 -3.22 4.90 -4.60
C ILE A 108 -2.88 5.19 -6.07
N ALA A 109 -1.69 5.71 -6.32
CA ALA A 109 -1.22 6.14 -7.63
C ALA A 109 -0.27 5.11 -8.25
N CYS A 110 -0.36 4.94 -9.57
CA CYS A 110 0.49 4.04 -10.34
C CYS A 110 1.09 4.79 -11.53
N TYR A 111 2.42 4.87 -11.59
CA TYR A 111 3.16 5.40 -12.74
C TYR A 111 4.08 4.33 -13.29
N LYS A 112 3.77 3.84 -14.51
CA LYS A 112 4.50 2.75 -15.18
C LYS A 112 4.74 1.55 -14.25
N CYS A 113 3.75 1.22 -13.43
CA CYS A 113 3.87 0.25 -12.35
C CYS A 113 3.10 -1.03 -12.65
N ARG A 114 3.25 -2.04 -11.78
CA ARG A 114 2.31 -3.17 -11.68
C ARG A 114 1.52 -3.08 -10.38
N LEU A 115 0.19 -3.07 -10.50
CA LEU A 115 -0.74 -3.07 -9.37
C LEU A 115 -1.60 -4.33 -9.46
N ASP A 116 -1.23 -5.36 -8.70
CA ASP A 116 -1.94 -6.64 -8.70
C ASP A 116 -2.75 -6.76 -7.41
N MET A 117 -4.07 -6.77 -7.51
CA MET A 117 -4.99 -6.87 -6.38
C MET A 117 -6.07 -7.91 -6.70
N HIS A 118 -5.87 -9.13 -6.23
CA HIS A 118 -6.78 -10.24 -6.46
C HIS A 118 -7.32 -10.72 -5.12
N GLY A 119 -8.57 -10.39 -4.81
CA GLY A 119 -9.26 -10.89 -3.62
C GLY A 119 -9.95 -12.23 -3.87
N ALA A 120 -10.59 -12.78 -2.82
CA ALA A 120 -11.42 -13.96 -2.94
C ALA A 120 -12.43 -13.84 -4.11
N PRO A 121 -12.59 -14.88 -4.95
CA PRO A 121 -13.56 -14.85 -6.04
C PRO A 121 -14.95 -14.50 -5.53
N GLN A 122 -15.56 -13.48 -6.11
CA GLN A 122 -16.93 -13.08 -5.78
C GLN A 122 -17.84 -13.39 -6.95
N VAL A 123 -19.07 -13.82 -6.65
CA VAL A 123 -20.11 -13.94 -7.66
C VAL A 123 -20.44 -12.52 -8.12
N SER A 124 -20.05 -12.17 -9.35
CA SER A 124 -20.40 -10.87 -9.90
C SER A 124 -21.92 -10.80 -10.09
N TRP A 125 -22.54 -9.73 -9.59
CA TRP A 125 -23.96 -9.47 -9.78
C TRP A 125 -24.31 -9.02 -11.21
N ALA A 126 -23.30 -8.75 -12.05
CA ALA A 126 -23.48 -8.42 -13.45
C ALA A 126 -23.54 -9.69 -14.31
N HIS A 127 -24.71 -9.96 -14.87
CA HIS A 127 -24.90 -10.93 -15.94
C HIS A 127 -24.58 -10.22 -17.27
N LEU A 128 -23.49 -10.58 -17.94
CA LEU A 128 -23.18 -10.08 -19.28
C LEU A 128 -24.08 -10.81 -20.29
N ALA A 129 -24.82 -10.03 -21.09
CA ALA A 129 -25.63 -10.51 -22.21
C ALA A 129 -24.79 -10.65 -23.48
#